data_AF-A0A966D5Z5-F1
#
_entry.id   AF-A0A966D5Z5-F1
#
_cell.length_a   1.000
_cell.length_b   1.000
_cell.length_c   1.000
_cell.angle_alpha   90.00
_cell.angle_beta   90.00
_cell.angle_gamma   90.00
#
_symmetry.space_group_name_H-M   'P 1'
#
loop_
_entity.id
_entity.type
_entity.pdbx_description
1 polymer ?
#
loop_
_entity_poly.entity_id
_entity_poly.type
_entity_poly.pdbx_seq_one_letter_code
_entity_poly.pdbx_strand_id
1 'polypeptide(L)'
;YANDPASDRPLILCEYAHAMGNSLGNFTEYWDIIRKYPLLQGGFIWDWVDQGLVKNDEKGNRFWAYGGDYGPTGTPSSGDFCINGVVFPDRSVKPHTEEMRKVYQHVWFRNFNPVDGSVELFNEHFFSDLSNYQITYSIKTEGKELAQGRLQAEAAPQEAVKIAVPGWARYAGRKEQLTVNFTVTQQKEERLIPAGWVVARNQFVVNDYSARITGKLKAAGTEETETSVIVSGRRFKAVFDKQTGLLTSYRVDGTEYIENGAGPRPFFWRAPIDNDYGARLPKRLSAWREASYRELRAEGLKITRGETTTLTYRYSYPETGASNEVTYTLYDNGTLHISNRFDATNSDTEMIPRIGMRMQLTG
;
A
#
# COMPACT_ATOMS: atom_id res chain seq x y z
N TYR A 1 -2.42 -32.91 0.10
CA TYR A 1 -3.14 -33.11 -1.17
C TYR A 1 -2.17 -33.15 -2.34
N ALA A 2 -1.66 -32.01 -2.84
CA ALA A 2 -0.82 -31.99 -4.06
C ALA A 2 0.47 -32.84 -4.01
N ASN A 3 1.04 -33.08 -2.82
CA ASN A 3 2.22 -33.93 -2.63
C ASN A 3 1.87 -35.36 -2.15
N ASP A 4 0.60 -35.67 -1.95
CA ASP A 4 0.19 -36.99 -1.47
C ASP A 4 0.05 -37.94 -2.68
N PRO A 5 0.89 -38.99 -2.80
CA PRO A 5 0.83 -39.91 -3.94
C PRO A 5 -0.49 -40.67 -4.07
N ALA A 6 -1.31 -40.73 -3.01
CA ALA A 6 -2.63 -41.34 -3.07
C ALA A 6 -3.72 -40.39 -3.61
N SER A 7 -3.41 -39.09 -3.81
CA SER A 7 -4.34 -38.13 -4.39
C SER A 7 -4.33 -38.22 -5.92
N ASP A 8 -5.45 -38.66 -6.51
CA ASP A 8 -5.60 -38.93 -7.95
C ASP A 8 -6.64 -38.03 -8.66
N ARG A 9 -7.28 -37.12 -7.92
CA ARG A 9 -8.29 -36.19 -8.43
C ARG A 9 -7.75 -34.75 -8.49
N PRO A 10 -8.26 -33.92 -9.41
CA PRO A 10 -7.99 -32.50 -9.35
C PRO A 10 -8.71 -31.86 -8.16
N LEU A 11 -8.07 -30.84 -7.59
CA LEU A 11 -8.66 -29.97 -6.57
C LEU A 11 -8.95 -28.61 -7.17
N ILE A 12 -10.24 -28.24 -7.13
CA ILE A 12 -10.76 -26.95 -7.53
C ILE A 12 -11.53 -26.41 -6.33
N LEU A 13 -11.16 -25.22 -5.85
CA LEU A 13 -11.80 -24.61 -4.69
C LEU A 13 -13.18 -24.06 -5.13
N CYS A 14 -14.27 -24.62 -4.59
CA CYS A 14 -15.62 -24.12 -4.90
C CYS A 14 -15.81 -22.67 -4.43
N GLU A 15 -15.14 -22.28 -3.35
CA GLU A 15 -15.06 -20.92 -2.82
C GLU A 15 -13.66 -20.71 -2.22
N TYR A 16 -13.02 -19.59 -2.50
CA TYR A 16 -11.79 -19.15 -1.82
C TYR A 16 -11.68 -17.63 -1.84
N ALA A 17 -10.68 -17.09 -1.12
CA ALA A 17 -10.35 -15.66 -1.11
C ALA A 17 -11.60 -14.76 -0.89
N HIS A 18 -12.25 -14.92 0.26
CA HIS A 18 -13.46 -14.16 0.63
C HIS A 18 -13.23 -12.64 0.50
N ALA A 19 -13.98 -11.96 -0.38
CA ALA A 19 -13.72 -10.60 -0.83
C ALA A 19 -14.55 -9.52 -0.10
N MET A 20 -15.06 -9.81 1.11
CA MET A 20 -15.81 -8.85 1.93
C MET A 20 -15.02 -7.58 2.26
N GLY A 21 -15.62 -6.43 1.95
CA GLY A 21 -15.03 -5.10 2.16
C GLY A 21 -13.63 -4.94 1.57
N ASN A 22 -12.64 -4.64 2.42
CA ASN A 22 -11.23 -4.52 2.03
C ASN A 22 -10.48 -5.82 2.34
N SER A 23 -10.41 -6.72 1.35
CA SER A 23 -9.90 -8.09 1.52
C SER A 23 -9.02 -8.53 0.33
N LEU A 24 -9.02 -9.82 -0.01
CA LEU A 24 -8.22 -10.44 -1.06
C LEU A 24 -6.70 -10.38 -0.80
N GLY A 25 -6.30 -10.27 0.47
CA GLY A 25 -4.90 -10.43 0.87
C GLY A 25 -4.42 -11.86 0.60
N ASN A 26 -3.11 -12.02 0.35
CA ASN A 26 -2.43 -13.28 -0.01
C ASN A 26 -2.89 -13.99 -1.31
N PHE A 27 -3.59 -13.28 -2.19
CA PHE A 27 -4.15 -13.85 -3.42
C PHE A 27 -3.08 -14.40 -4.37
N THR A 28 -1.92 -13.74 -4.44
CA THR A 28 -0.77 -14.19 -5.25
C THR A 28 -0.25 -15.54 -4.76
N GLU A 29 -0.18 -15.76 -3.45
CA GLU A 29 0.35 -16.97 -2.83
C GLU A 29 -0.52 -18.20 -3.15
N TYR A 30 -1.85 -18.05 -3.21
CA TYR A 30 -2.72 -19.10 -3.72
C TYR A 30 -2.32 -19.51 -5.13
N TRP A 31 -2.11 -18.54 -6.02
CA TRP A 31 -1.83 -18.79 -7.42
C TRP A 31 -0.41 -19.27 -7.70
N ASP A 32 0.56 -18.87 -6.90
CA ASP A 32 1.92 -19.42 -6.94
C ASP A 32 1.89 -20.93 -6.62
N ILE A 33 1.07 -21.33 -5.64
CA ILE A 33 0.88 -22.75 -5.30
C ILE A 33 0.08 -23.48 -6.39
N ILE A 34 -1.02 -22.90 -6.88
CA ILE A 34 -1.85 -23.49 -7.94
C ILE A 34 -1.02 -23.74 -9.21
N ARG A 35 -0.24 -22.74 -9.66
CA ARG A 35 0.63 -22.87 -10.85
C ARG A 35 1.75 -23.88 -10.67
N LYS A 36 2.18 -24.14 -9.44
CA LYS A 36 3.27 -25.08 -9.13
C LYS A 36 2.84 -26.55 -9.18
N TYR A 37 1.58 -26.85 -8.86
CA TYR A 37 1.13 -28.24 -8.67
C TYR A 37 0.01 -28.61 -9.65
N PRO A 38 0.22 -29.58 -10.58
CA PRO A 38 -0.76 -29.93 -11.62
C PRO A 38 -2.13 -30.38 -11.11
N LEU A 39 -2.20 -30.98 -9.91
CA LEU A 39 -3.47 -31.39 -9.29
C LEU A 39 -4.31 -30.20 -8.82
N LEU A 40 -3.74 -29.01 -8.68
CA LEU A 40 -4.45 -27.81 -8.26
C LEU A 40 -4.85 -27.02 -9.50
N GLN A 41 -6.16 -26.91 -9.77
CA GLN A 41 -6.66 -26.33 -11.03
C GLN A 41 -7.43 -25.03 -10.82
N GLY A 42 -7.13 -24.31 -9.71
CA GLY A 42 -7.73 -23.01 -9.41
C GLY A 42 -8.93 -23.08 -8.47
N GLY A 43 -9.85 -22.14 -8.64
CA GLY A 43 -11.04 -22.01 -7.81
C GLY A 43 -11.88 -20.77 -8.13
N PHE A 44 -12.97 -20.61 -7.39
CA PHE A 44 -13.92 -19.51 -7.57
C PHE A 44 -13.83 -18.54 -6.37
N ILE A 45 -13.51 -17.27 -6.64
CA ILE A 45 -13.51 -16.24 -5.60
C ILE A 45 -14.94 -16.09 -5.06
N TRP A 46 -15.09 -15.95 -3.75
CA TRP A 46 -16.34 -15.53 -3.13
C TRP A 46 -16.34 -14.02 -2.86
N ASP A 47 -17.11 -13.19 -3.55
CA ASP A 47 -17.95 -13.49 -4.73
C ASP A 47 -17.88 -12.35 -5.76
N TRP A 48 -18.77 -12.33 -6.75
CA TRP A 48 -18.68 -11.35 -7.83
C TRP A 48 -19.07 -9.93 -7.38
N VAL A 49 -20.25 -9.76 -6.80
CA VAL A 49 -20.87 -8.43 -6.63
C VAL A 49 -21.50 -8.26 -5.25
N ASP A 50 -21.25 -7.10 -4.64
CA ASP A 50 -21.93 -6.73 -3.40
C ASP A 50 -23.45 -6.70 -3.58
N GLN A 51 -24.17 -7.32 -2.65
CA GLN A 51 -25.64 -7.37 -2.66
C GLN A 51 -26.24 -6.15 -1.94
N GLY A 52 -25.65 -4.97 -2.16
CA GLY A 52 -26.12 -3.70 -1.61
C GLY A 52 -27.28 -3.13 -2.43
N LEU A 53 -28.37 -2.74 -1.77
CA LEU A 53 -29.54 -2.16 -2.43
C LEU A 53 -29.53 -0.64 -2.31
N VAL A 54 -30.00 0.07 -3.35
CA VAL A 54 -30.06 1.54 -3.28
C VAL A 54 -31.10 1.97 -2.25
N LYS A 55 -30.73 2.92 -1.39
CA LYS A 55 -31.65 3.70 -0.54
C LYS A 55 -31.25 5.17 -0.56
N ASN A 56 -32.17 6.06 -0.20
CA ASN A 56 -31.89 7.48 -0.01
C ASN A 56 -31.90 7.82 1.48
N ASP A 57 -31.00 8.68 1.92
CA ASP A 57 -31.05 9.30 3.25
C ASP A 57 -32.17 10.38 3.32
N GLU A 58 -32.36 10.99 4.49
CA GLU A 58 -33.36 12.05 4.71
C GLU A 58 -33.14 13.29 3.83
N LYS A 59 -31.93 13.49 3.30
CA LYS A 59 -31.56 14.60 2.43
C LYS A 59 -31.66 14.24 0.94
N GLY A 60 -32.04 13.00 0.62
CA GLY A 60 -32.16 12.50 -0.75
C GLY A 60 -30.85 11.95 -1.33
N ASN A 61 -29.78 11.83 -0.55
CA ASN A 61 -28.52 11.26 -1.05
C ASN A 61 -28.63 9.74 -1.15
N ARG A 62 -28.21 9.19 -2.29
CA ARG A 62 -28.17 7.75 -2.53
C ARG A 62 -27.03 7.09 -1.74
N PHE A 63 -27.31 5.93 -1.15
CA PHE A 63 -26.32 5.05 -0.55
C PHE A 63 -26.66 3.57 -0.79
N TRP A 64 -25.69 2.69 -0.60
CA TRP A 64 -25.86 1.24 -0.65
C TRP A 64 -26.23 0.73 0.74
N ALA A 65 -27.50 0.34 0.89
CA ALA A 65 -28.06 -0.24 2.10
C ALA A 65 -27.82 -1.75 2.14
N TYR A 66 -27.73 -2.30 3.35
CA TYR A 66 -27.56 -3.73 3.60
C TYR A 66 -28.50 -4.20 4.72
N GLY A 67 -28.29 -5.42 5.23
CA GLY A 67 -29.14 -6.02 6.24
C GLY A 67 -29.24 -5.14 7.50
N GLY A 68 -30.45 -4.73 7.86
CA GLY A 68 -30.74 -3.85 9.00
C GLY A 68 -31.29 -2.48 8.60
N ASP A 69 -31.07 -2.06 7.35
CA ASP A 69 -31.52 -0.75 6.86
C ASP A 69 -32.99 -0.73 6.39
N TYR A 70 -33.61 -1.90 6.18
CA TYR A 70 -34.97 -2.03 5.62
C TYR A 70 -36.05 -2.41 6.63
N GLY A 71 -35.66 -2.81 7.85
CA GLY A 71 -36.59 -3.25 8.90
C GLY A 71 -36.62 -2.27 10.09
N PRO A 72 -37.66 -2.33 10.94
CA PRO A 72 -37.64 -1.66 12.24
C PRO A 72 -36.40 -2.04 13.07
N THR A 73 -35.93 -1.13 13.93
CA THR A 73 -34.84 -1.43 14.87
C THR A 73 -35.14 -2.70 15.67
N GLY A 74 -34.18 -3.62 15.73
CA GLY A 74 -34.34 -4.93 16.38
C GLY A 74 -34.78 -6.06 15.44
N THR A 75 -35.10 -5.77 14.18
CA THR A 75 -35.30 -6.82 13.16
C THR A 75 -34.00 -7.63 12.99
N PRO A 76 -34.03 -8.97 13.13
CA PRO A 76 -32.84 -9.80 12.97
C PRO A 76 -32.20 -9.61 11.59
N SER A 77 -30.87 -9.50 11.57
CA SER A 77 -30.08 -9.28 10.37
C SER A 77 -28.65 -9.79 10.56
N SER A 78 -28.01 -10.21 9.46
CA SER A 78 -26.58 -10.53 9.40
C SER A 78 -25.72 -9.33 8.97
N GLY A 79 -26.27 -8.13 8.99
CA GLY A 79 -25.55 -6.90 8.69
C GLY A 79 -25.05 -6.83 7.24
N ASP A 80 -23.80 -6.44 7.10
CA ASP A 80 -23.06 -6.27 5.86
C ASP A 80 -22.47 -7.56 5.30
N PHE A 81 -22.75 -8.74 5.90
CA PHE A 81 -22.29 -10.05 5.40
C PHE A 81 -22.80 -10.41 3.99
N CYS A 82 -23.61 -9.55 3.37
CA CYS A 82 -24.04 -9.63 1.97
C CYS A 82 -23.16 -8.80 1.01
N ILE A 83 -22.14 -8.09 1.52
CA ILE A 83 -21.25 -7.18 0.78
C ILE A 83 -19.88 -7.85 0.58
N ASN A 84 -19.86 -8.91 -0.24
CA ASN A 84 -18.70 -9.80 -0.42
C ASN A 84 -18.04 -9.71 -1.81
N GLY A 85 -18.49 -8.78 -2.65
CA GLY A 85 -18.16 -8.77 -4.06
C GLY A 85 -16.77 -8.24 -4.36
N VAL A 86 -16.13 -8.78 -5.39
CA VAL A 86 -14.97 -8.13 -6.02
C VAL A 86 -15.34 -6.86 -6.78
N VAL A 87 -16.64 -6.57 -7.03
CA VAL A 87 -17.13 -5.29 -7.54
C VAL A 87 -18.27 -4.73 -6.68
N PHE A 88 -18.49 -3.42 -6.76
CA PHE A 88 -19.60 -2.73 -6.09
C PHE A 88 -20.96 -3.10 -6.73
N PRO A 89 -22.11 -2.76 -6.09
CA PRO A 89 -23.44 -3.08 -6.61
C PRO A 89 -23.71 -2.52 -8.02
N ASP A 90 -23.09 -1.40 -8.39
CA ASP A 90 -23.19 -0.78 -9.72
C ASP A 90 -22.17 -1.33 -10.74
N ARG A 91 -21.43 -2.38 -10.38
CA ARG A 91 -20.34 -3.03 -11.16
C ARG A 91 -19.09 -2.17 -11.33
N SER A 92 -18.98 -1.04 -10.62
CA SER A 92 -17.72 -0.33 -10.52
C SER A 92 -16.66 -1.17 -9.79
N VAL A 93 -15.41 -1.05 -10.21
CA VAL A 93 -14.30 -1.87 -9.72
C VAL A 93 -13.87 -1.45 -8.32
N LYS A 94 -13.46 -2.43 -7.51
CA LYS A 94 -12.79 -2.23 -6.23
C LYS A 94 -11.27 -2.39 -6.40
N PRO A 95 -10.44 -1.92 -5.45
CA PRO A 95 -8.99 -2.09 -5.55
C PRO A 95 -8.54 -3.56 -5.72
N HIS A 96 -9.16 -4.50 -5.02
CA HIS A 96 -8.84 -5.93 -5.16
C HIS A 96 -9.29 -6.55 -6.49
N THR A 97 -10.15 -5.90 -7.29
CA THR A 97 -10.47 -6.35 -8.66
C THR A 97 -9.24 -6.22 -9.55
N GLU A 98 -8.43 -5.19 -9.32
CA GLU A 98 -7.18 -4.98 -10.07
C GLU A 98 -6.11 -6.00 -9.66
N GLU A 99 -6.06 -6.40 -8.39
CA GLU A 99 -5.20 -7.50 -7.92
C GLU A 99 -5.61 -8.83 -8.58
N MET A 100 -6.92 -9.14 -8.59
CA MET A 100 -7.46 -10.28 -9.32
C MET A 100 -7.06 -10.24 -10.80
N ARG A 101 -7.23 -9.09 -11.48
CA ARG A 101 -6.84 -8.94 -12.90
C ARG A 101 -5.35 -9.19 -13.11
N LYS A 102 -4.49 -8.72 -12.19
CA LYS A 102 -3.04 -8.93 -12.27
C LYS A 102 -2.67 -10.40 -12.09
N VAL A 103 -3.25 -11.08 -11.12
CA VAL A 103 -2.92 -12.48 -10.82
C VAL A 103 -3.48 -13.45 -11.87
N TYR A 104 -4.62 -13.12 -12.48
CA TYR A 104 -5.29 -13.93 -13.52
C TYR A 104 -4.78 -13.68 -14.94
N GLN A 105 -3.83 -12.77 -15.14
CA GLN A 105 -3.29 -12.52 -16.48
C GLN A 105 -2.61 -13.77 -17.06
N HIS A 106 -2.63 -13.92 -18.38
CA HIS A 106 -2.04 -15.08 -19.06
C HIS A 106 -0.70 -14.81 -19.75
N VAL A 107 -0.23 -13.56 -19.77
CA VAL A 107 1.06 -13.21 -20.37
C VAL A 107 2.00 -12.75 -19.26
N TRP A 108 3.12 -13.46 -19.10
CA TRP A 108 4.05 -13.24 -18.00
C TRP A 108 5.40 -12.75 -18.51
N PHE A 109 5.99 -11.81 -17.78
CA PHE A 109 7.39 -11.42 -17.94
C PHE A 109 8.15 -11.89 -16.70
N ARG A 110 9.22 -12.65 -16.89
CA ARG A 110 10.02 -13.25 -15.82
C ARG A 110 11.51 -13.02 -16.06
N ASN A 111 12.31 -13.19 -15.01
CA ASN A 111 13.76 -13.28 -15.11
C ASN A 111 14.43 -12.14 -15.91
N PHE A 112 14.02 -10.88 -15.68
CA PHE A 112 14.66 -9.73 -16.34
C PHE A 112 16.15 -9.68 -15.94
N ASN A 113 17.04 -9.73 -16.93
CA ASN A 113 18.47 -9.64 -16.75
C ASN A 113 18.93 -8.20 -17.02
N PRO A 114 19.36 -7.46 -15.97
CA PRO A 114 19.78 -6.06 -16.13
C PRO A 114 21.13 -5.90 -16.86
N VAL A 115 21.90 -6.98 -17.04
CA VAL A 115 23.18 -6.94 -17.76
C VAL A 115 22.98 -6.80 -19.26
N ASP A 116 22.13 -7.64 -19.85
CA ASP A 116 21.91 -7.70 -21.30
C ASP A 116 20.53 -7.19 -21.74
N GLY A 117 19.63 -6.89 -20.79
CA GLY A 117 18.28 -6.38 -21.06
C GLY A 117 17.30 -7.44 -21.52
N SER A 118 17.65 -8.72 -21.34
CA SER A 118 16.77 -9.82 -21.71
C SER A 118 15.70 -10.11 -20.65
N VAL A 119 14.57 -10.63 -21.10
CA VAL A 119 13.44 -11.03 -20.27
C VAL A 119 12.79 -12.27 -20.87
N GLU A 120 12.27 -13.15 -20.03
CA GLU A 120 11.46 -14.28 -20.45
C GLU A 120 10.01 -13.81 -20.62
N LEU A 121 9.44 -14.00 -21.80
CA LEU A 121 8.02 -13.87 -22.08
C LEU A 121 7.40 -15.26 -22.07
N PHE A 122 6.44 -15.50 -21.19
CA PHE A 122 5.73 -16.77 -21.09
C PHE A 122 4.25 -16.60 -21.44
N ASN A 123 3.79 -17.39 -22.41
CA ASN A 123 2.40 -17.46 -22.80
C ASN A 123 1.69 -18.59 -22.01
N GLU A 124 0.94 -18.22 -20.98
CA GLU A 124 0.16 -19.15 -20.15
C GLU A 124 -1.18 -19.55 -20.78
N HIS A 125 -1.55 -19.03 -21.96
CA HIS A 125 -2.72 -19.53 -22.68
C HIS A 125 -2.50 -21.00 -23.11
N PHE A 126 -3.57 -21.80 -23.10
CA PHE A 126 -3.54 -23.20 -23.54
C PHE A 126 -3.85 -23.39 -25.04
N PHE A 127 -4.56 -22.42 -25.67
CA PHE A 127 -5.08 -22.58 -27.03
C PHE A 127 -4.88 -21.36 -27.93
N SER A 128 -4.29 -20.28 -27.42
CA SER A 128 -4.14 -19.02 -28.14
C SER A 128 -2.67 -18.59 -28.14
N ASP A 129 -2.18 -18.20 -29.31
CA ASP A 129 -0.89 -17.51 -29.44
C ASP A 129 -1.04 -16.04 -29.02
N LEU A 130 0.02 -15.24 -29.26
CA LEU A 130 0.04 -13.83 -28.92
C LEU A 130 -0.25 -12.87 -30.10
N SER A 131 -0.76 -13.37 -31.23
CA SER A 131 -0.92 -12.60 -32.46
C SER A 131 -1.92 -11.43 -32.37
N ASN A 132 -2.92 -11.52 -31.48
CA ASN A 132 -3.88 -10.44 -31.22
C ASN A 132 -3.37 -9.43 -30.17
N TYR A 133 -2.14 -9.56 -29.68
CA TYR A 133 -1.61 -8.67 -28.64
C TYR A 133 -0.47 -7.79 -29.14
N GLN A 134 -0.47 -6.53 -28.69
CA GLN A 134 0.68 -5.63 -28.79
C GLN A 134 1.37 -5.56 -27.44
N ILE A 135 2.65 -5.94 -27.44
CA ILE A 135 3.52 -5.80 -26.29
C ILE A 135 4.31 -4.49 -26.41
N THR A 136 4.26 -3.68 -25.35
CA THR A 136 5.04 -2.45 -25.22
C THR A 136 5.88 -2.49 -23.95
N TYR A 137 6.95 -1.70 -23.94
CA TYR A 137 7.77 -1.48 -22.76
C TYR A 137 8.00 0.01 -22.53
N SER A 138 8.25 0.40 -21.28
CA SER A 138 8.83 1.69 -20.92
C SER A 138 9.92 1.54 -19.86
N ILE A 139 10.99 2.30 -20.02
CA ILE A 139 12.08 2.44 -19.07
C ILE A 139 11.88 3.76 -18.36
N LYS A 140 11.84 3.74 -17.03
CA LYS A 140 11.60 4.93 -16.21
C LYS A 140 12.71 5.12 -15.20
N THR A 141 12.95 6.38 -14.82
CA THR A 141 13.75 6.76 -13.66
C THR A 141 12.99 7.72 -12.77
N GLU A 142 12.90 7.42 -11.47
CA GLU A 142 12.12 8.21 -10.51
C GLU A 142 10.68 8.52 -11.00
N GLY A 143 10.04 7.55 -11.68
CA GLY A 143 8.71 7.70 -12.27
C GLY A 143 8.65 8.44 -13.61
N LYS A 144 9.74 9.05 -14.08
CA LYS A 144 9.84 9.74 -15.38
C LYS A 144 10.26 8.79 -16.49
N GLU A 145 9.57 8.83 -17.62
CA GLU A 145 9.89 8.00 -18.78
C GLU A 145 11.19 8.46 -19.45
N LEU A 146 12.12 7.52 -19.64
CA LEU A 146 13.37 7.70 -20.39
C LEU A 146 13.25 7.19 -21.84
N ALA A 147 12.53 6.08 -22.01
CA ALA A 147 12.25 5.49 -23.31
C ALA A 147 11.02 4.61 -23.24
N GLN A 148 10.40 4.42 -24.40
CA GLN A 148 9.34 3.45 -24.62
C GLN A 148 9.48 2.82 -26.00
N GLY A 149 8.88 1.66 -26.19
CA GLY A 149 8.89 1.00 -27.47
C GLY A 149 7.98 -0.20 -27.51
N ARG A 150 8.01 -0.91 -28.64
CA ARG A 150 7.29 -2.15 -28.87
C ARG A 150 8.25 -3.33 -28.79
N LEU A 151 7.77 -4.47 -28.31
CA LEU A 151 8.46 -5.74 -28.45
C LEU A 151 7.76 -6.53 -29.53
N GLN A 152 8.54 -7.05 -30.47
CA GLN A 152 8.08 -8.08 -31.39
C GLN A 152 8.44 -9.42 -30.75
N ALA A 153 7.43 -10.20 -30.42
CA ALA A 153 7.60 -11.50 -29.80
C ALA A 153 6.42 -12.38 -30.20
N GLU A 154 6.74 -13.61 -30.58
CA GLU A 154 5.77 -14.67 -30.83
C GLU A 154 6.05 -15.77 -29.80
N ALA A 155 4.99 -16.33 -29.23
CA ALA A 155 5.06 -17.46 -28.32
C ALA A 155 3.81 -18.30 -28.51
N ALA A 156 3.99 -19.57 -28.87
CA ALA A 156 2.93 -20.55 -28.94
C ALA A 156 2.29 -20.75 -27.54
N PRO A 157 1.09 -21.35 -27.46
CA PRO A 157 0.50 -21.71 -26.17
C PRO A 157 1.47 -22.50 -25.29
N GLN A 158 1.58 -22.13 -24.02
CA GLN A 158 2.51 -22.72 -23.03
C GLN A 158 4.01 -22.55 -23.34
N GLU A 159 4.38 -21.70 -24.31
CA GLU A 159 5.78 -21.45 -24.66
C GLU A 159 6.39 -20.30 -23.83
N ALA A 160 7.66 -20.46 -23.48
CA ALA A 160 8.51 -19.39 -22.95
C ALA A 160 9.58 -19.00 -23.96
N VAL A 161 9.68 -17.71 -24.29
CA VAL A 161 10.67 -17.18 -25.23
C VAL A 161 11.50 -16.07 -24.58
N LYS A 162 12.80 -16.03 -24.90
CA LYS A 162 13.70 -14.97 -24.42
C LYS A 162 13.69 -13.80 -25.41
N ILE A 163 13.34 -12.61 -24.93
CA ILE A 163 13.31 -11.38 -25.73
C ILE A 163 14.22 -10.32 -25.10
N ALA A 164 14.81 -9.46 -25.93
CA ALA A 164 15.66 -8.37 -25.46
C ALA A 164 14.92 -7.03 -25.57
N VAL A 165 15.05 -6.18 -24.56
CA VAL A 165 14.54 -4.81 -24.60
C VAL A 165 15.39 -3.98 -25.57
N PRO A 166 14.82 -3.45 -26.68
CA PRO A 166 15.57 -2.70 -27.67
C PRO A 166 16.29 -1.49 -27.06
N GLY A 167 17.59 -1.37 -27.35
CA GLY A 167 18.42 -0.26 -26.89
C GLY A 167 18.79 -0.28 -25.40
N TRP A 168 18.58 -1.40 -24.69
CA TRP A 168 18.87 -1.53 -23.26
C TRP A 168 20.30 -1.12 -22.86
N ALA A 169 21.29 -1.38 -23.71
CA ALA A 169 22.69 -1.05 -23.44
C ALA A 169 22.94 0.43 -23.09
N ARG A 170 22.06 1.37 -23.46
CA ARG A 170 22.14 2.80 -23.08
C ARG A 170 21.78 3.08 -21.61
N TYR A 171 21.18 2.11 -20.94
CA TYR A 171 20.65 2.22 -19.58
C TYR A 171 21.31 1.23 -18.61
N ALA A 172 21.90 0.16 -19.12
CA ALA A 172 22.65 -0.82 -18.32
C ALA A 172 23.72 -0.12 -17.45
N GLY A 173 23.79 -0.48 -16.17
CA GLY A 173 24.79 0.04 -15.22
C GLY A 173 24.55 1.48 -14.73
N ARG A 174 23.42 2.11 -15.06
CA ARG A 174 23.03 3.39 -14.46
C ARG A 174 22.85 3.26 -12.94
N LYS A 175 23.13 4.35 -12.22
CA LYS A 175 23.06 4.42 -10.75
C LYS A 175 21.71 4.93 -10.25
N GLU A 176 21.01 5.73 -11.06
CA GLU A 176 19.67 6.21 -10.74
C GLU A 176 18.68 5.06 -10.78
N GLN A 177 17.67 5.03 -9.91
CA GLN A 177 16.64 3.97 -9.92
C GLN A 177 16.08 3.82 -11.33
N LEU A 178 16.15 2.61 -11.87
CA LEU A 178 15.48 2.26 -13.11
C LEU A 178 14.34 1.27 -12.85
N THR A 179 13.22 1.47 -13.53
CA THR A 179 12.19 0.45 -13.69
C THR A 179 11.96 0.15 -15.16
N VAL A 180 11.76 -1.14 -15.47
CA VAL A 180 11.32 -1.60 -16.79
C VAL A 180 9.91 -2.11 -16.66
N ASN A 181 8.99 -1.47 -17.37
CA ASN A 181 7.57 -1.74 -17.31
C ASN A 181 7.15 -2.37 -18.63
N PHE A 182 6.39 -3.46 -18.58
CA PHE A 182 5.82 -4.14 -19.73
C PHE A 182 4.31 -4.02 -19.69
N THR A 183 3.69 -3.81 -20.85
CA THR A 183 2.23 -3.72 -21.02
C THR A 183 1.81 -4.51 -22.25
N VAL A 184 0.75 -5.29 -22.11
CA VAL A 184 0.18 -6.11 -23.20
C VAL A 184 -1.23 -5.62 -23.46
N THR A 185 -1.51 -5.22 -24.69
CA THR A 185 -2.82 -4.69 -25.11
C THR A 185 -3.44 -5.53 -26.21
N GLN A 186 -4.73 -5.83 -26.07
CA GLN A 186 -5.51 -6.51 -27.10
C GLN A 186 -5.70 -5.60 -28.32
N GLN A 187 -5.47 -6.08 -29.53
CA GLN A 187 -5.52 -5.25 -30.75
C GLN A 187 -6.92 -5.17 -31.36
N LYS A 188 -7.69 -6.26 -31.28
CA LYS A 188 -9.06 -6.34 -31.79
C LYS A 188 -10.03 -6.57 -30.64
N GLU A 189 -11.28 -6.18 -30.81
CA GLU A 189 -12.33 -6.58 -29.86
C GLU A 189 -12.48 -8.10 -29.84
N GLU A 190 -12.55 -8.69 -28.65
CA GLU A 190 -12.72 -10.13 -28.46
C GLU A 190 -13.40 -10.38 -27.11
N ARG A 191 -14.38 -11.28 -27.05
CA ARG A 191 -15.13 -11.64 -25.82
C ARG A 191 -15.71 -10.44 -25.06
N LEU A 192 -16.27 -9.47 -25.79
CA LEU A 192 -16.81 -8.21 -25.24
C LEU A 192 -15.77 -7.30 -24.57
N ILE A 193 -14.47 -7.59 -24.75
CA ILE A 193 -13.37 -6.74 -24.30
C ILE A 193 -12.94 -5.88 -25.49
N PRO A 194 -12.97 -4.54 -25.37
CA PRO A 194 -12.66 -3.63 -26.47
C PRO A 194 -11.18 -3.70 -26.87
N ALA A 195 -10.90 -3.35 -28.12
CA ALA A 195 -9.54 -3.09 -28.59
C ALA A 195 -8.84 -2.04 -27.72
N GLY A 196 -7.54 -2.21 -27.51
CA GLY A 196 -6.71 -1.37 -26.64
C GLY A 196 -6.75 -1.74 -25.16
N TRP A 197 -7.58 -2.71 -24.75
CA TRP A 197 -7.64 -3.13 -23.35
C TRP A 197 -6.32 -3.76 -22.89
N VAL A 198 -5.88 -3.40 -21.68
CA VAL A 198 -4.65 -3.93 -21.09
C VAL A 198 -4.92 -5.26 -20.40
N VAL A 199 -4.44 -6.35 -20.99
CA VAL A 199 -4.66 -7.72 -20.52
C VAL A 199 -3.57 -8.22 -19.57
N ALA A 200 -2.38 -7.63 -19.62
CA ALA A 200 -1.28 -7.97 -18.71
C ALA A 200 -0.34 -6.78 -18.51
N ARG A 201 0.25 -6.69 -17.31
CA ARG A 201 1.29 -5.70 -16.98
C ARG A 201 2.36 -6.35 -16.11
N ASN A 202 3.59 -5.86 -16.18
CA ASN A 202 4.66 -6.25 -15.25
C ASN A 202 5.64 -5.10 -15.05
N GLN A 203 6.30 -5.04 -13.90
CA GLN A 203 7.38 -4.10 -13.62
C GLN A 203 8.55 -4.85 -12.98
N PHE A 204 9.76 -4.55 -13.44
CA PHE A 204 11.00 -4.90 -12.76
C PHE A 204 11.67 -3.65 -12.22
N VAL A 205 12.06 -3.67 -10.95
CA VAL A 205 12.97 -2.69 -10.36
C VAL A 205 14.38 -3.19 -10.64
N VAL A 206 15.18 -2.40 -11.35
CA VAL A 206 16.52 -2.78 -11.83
C VAL A 206 17.59 -2.48 -10.78
N ASN A 207 17.45 -1.34 -10.11
CA ASN A 207 18.33 -0.91 -9.05
C ASN A 207 17.55 0.03 -8.12
N ASP A 208 17.97 0.08 -6.86
CA ASP A 208 17.26 0.84 -5.84
C ASP A 208 17.40 2.36 -6.02
N TYR A 209 16.51 3.07 -5.34
CA TYR A 209 16.59 4.52 -5.22
C TYR A 209 17.84 4.90 -4.41
N SER A 210 18.74 5.65 -5.05
CA SER A 210 19.87 6.24 -4.34
C SER A 210 19.36 7.31 -3.38
N ALA A 211 19.76 7.24 -2.12
CA ALA A 211 19.44 8.29 -1.15
C ALA A 211 19.89 9.65 -1.72
N ARG A 212 18.96 10.62 -1.79
CA ARG A 212 19.31 11.97 -2.20
C ARG A 212 20.24 12.56 -1.15
N ILE A 213 21.50 12.81 -1.53
CA ILE A 213 22.46 13.51 -0.68
C ILE A 213 21.99 14.96 -0.60
N THR A 214 21.42 15.35 0.54
CA THR A 214 21.22 16.76 0.84
C THR A 214 22.60 17.38 1.08
N GLY A 215 22.85 18.58 0.52
CA GLY A 215 24.04 19.35 0.85
C GLY A 215 24.10 19.67 2.34
N LYS A 216 25.21 20.26 2.82
CA LYS A 216 25.32 20.68 4.23
C LYS A 216 24.19 21.64 4.59
N LEU A 217 23.22 21.16 5.37
CA LEU A 217 22.12 21.96 5.89
C LEU A 217 22.56 22.66 7.17
N LYS A 218 22.17 23.93 7.35
CA LYS A 218 22.48 24.71 8.54
C LYS A 218 21.43 24.46 9.63
N ALA A 219 21.83 24.33 10.88
CA ALA A 219 20.91 24.20 12.02
C ALA A 219 19.95 25.40 12.13
N ALA A 220 18.69 25.12 12.47
CA ALA A 220 17.69 26.15 12.76
C ALA A 220 17.93 26.81 14.13
N GLY A 221 17.50 28.07 14.29
CA GLY A 221 17.52 28.76 15.59
C GLY A 221 16.49 28.17 16.55
N THR A 222 16.76 28.21 17.85
CA THR A 222 15.85 27.70 18.89
C THR A 222 15.66 28.70 20.01
N GLU A 223 14.43 28.81 20.48
CA GLU A 223 14.03 29.59 21.64
C GLU A 223 13.11 28.73 22.51
N GLU A 224 13.23 28.85 23.82
CA GLU A 224 12.41 28.11 24.76
C GLU A 224 11.53 29.07 25.56
N THR A 225 10.26 28.72 25.69
CA THR A 225 9.37 29.30 26.69
C THR A 225 9.16 28.29 27.82
N GLU A 226 8.34 28.63 28.81
CA GLU A 226 7.95 27.70 29.87
C GLU A 226 7.28 26.44 29.30
N THR A 227 6.41 26.59 28.32
CA THR A 227 5.58 25.51 27.78
C THR A 227 6.00 25.00 26.40
N SER A 228 6.86 25.72 25.68
CA SER A 228 7.14 25.42 24.28
C SER A 228 8.62 25.51 23.91
N VAL A 229 8.98 24.80 22.84
CA VAL A 229 10.21 25.02 22.08
C VAL A 229 9.84 25.59 20.72
N ILE A 230 10.33 26.79 20.44
CA ILE A 230 10.13 27.47 19.17
C ILE A 230 11.40 27.28 18.35
N VAL A 231 11.25 26.75 17.14
CA VAL A 231 12.35 26.54 16.20
C VAL A 231 12.09 27.40 14.97
N SER A 232 13.06 28.21 14.56
CA SER A 232 12.88 29.16 13.46
C SER A 232 14.06 29.17 12.51
N GLY A 233 13.77 29.44 11.24
CA GLY A 233 14.76 29.65 10.19
C GLY A 233 14.36 30.83 9.31
N ARG A 234 14.88 30.86 8.08
CA ARG A 234 14.73 32.02 7.20
C ARG A 234 13.27 32.31 6.82
N ARG A 235 12.51 31.25 6.57
CA ARG A 235 11.15 31.30 6.03
C ARG A 235 10.17 30.43 6.81
N PHE A 236 10.61 29.81 7.91
CA PHE A 236 9.76 28.89 8.67
C PHE A 236 9.84 29.14 10.18
N LYS A 237 8.75 28.77 10.86
CA LYS A 237 8.65 28.73 12.32
C LYS A 237 7.87 27.47 12.71
N ALA A 238 8.47 26.64 13.54
CA ALA A 238 7.88 25.47 14.16
C ALA A 238 7.72 25.70 15.66
N VAL A 239 6.61 25.26 16.24
CA VAL A 239 6.36 25.33 17.68
C VAL A 239 6.08 23.93 18.19
N PHE A 240 6.82 23.50 19.21
CA PHE A 240 6.65 22.21 19.86
C PHE A 240 6.18 22.43 21.29
N ASP A 241 5.17 21.69 21.71
CA ASP A 241 4.74 21.66 23.09
C ASP A 241 5.68 20.77 23.93
N LYS A 242 6.18 21.28 25.06
CA LYS A 242 7.17 20.57 25.89
C LYS A 242 6.56 19.37 26.62
N GLN A 243 5.28 19.44 26.99
CA GLN A 243 4.61 18.42 27.80
C GLN A 243 4.22 17.21 26.95
N THR A 244 3.70 17.44 25.76
CA THR A 244 3.19 16.41 24.85
C THR A 244 4.20 16.01 23.79
N GLY A 245 5.20 16.85 23.49
CA GLY A 245 6.16 16.66 22.41
C GLY A 245 5.57 16.79 20.99
N LEU A 246 4.34 17.30 20.89
CA LEU A 246 3.66 17.55 19.63
C LEU A 246 4.21 18.81 18.95
N LEU A 247 4.35 18.74 17.62
CA LEU A 247 4.47 19.91 16.77
C LEU A 247 3.09 20.58 16.67
N THR A 248 2.90 21.72 17.34
CA THR A 248 1.60 22.41 17.41
C THR A 248 1.43 23.49 16.35
N SER A 249 2.51 23.91 15.69
CA SER A 249 2.46 24.85 14.56
C SER A 249 3.67 24.61 13.67
N TYR A 250 3.47 24.65 12.36
CA TYR A 250 4.52 24.63 11.36
C TYR A 250 4.18 25.62 10.26
N ARG A 251 4.76 26.81 10.33
CA ARG A 251 4.51 27.88 9.37
C ARG A 251 5.64 28.00 8.39
N VAL A 252 5.33 28.09 7.10
CA VAL A 252 6.27 28.46 6.03
C VAL A 252 5.70 29.66 5.30
N ASP A 253 6.45 30.76 5.25
CA ASP A 253 6.03 32.03 4.64
C ASP A 253 4.65 32.52 5.11
N GLY A 254 4.40 32.38 6.41
CA GLY A 254 3.13 32.77 7.02
C GLY A 254 1.98 31.77 6.83
N THR A 255 2.14 30.75 5.97
CA THR A 255 1.14 29.68 5.79
C THR A 255 1.31 28.64 6.88
N GLU A 256 0.29 28.45 7.70
CA GLU A 256 0.20 27.36 8.69
C GLU A 256 -0.10 26.04 7.98
N TYR A 257 0.56 24.96 8.40
CA TYR A 257 0.34 23.63 7.86
C TYR A 257 -0.23 22.65 8.89
N ILE A 258 -0.16 22.96 10.19
CA ILE A 258 -0.68 22.07 11.24
C ILE A 258 -2.08 22.53 11.64
N GLU A 259 -3.06 21.66 11.40
CA GLU A 259 -4.44 21.90 11.78
C GLU A 259 -4.62 21.66 13.27
N ASN A 260 -5.18 22.63 14.00
CA ASN A 260 -5.54 22.55 15.43
C ASN A 260 -4.43 22.01 16.35
N GLY A 261 -3.16 22.26 16.02
CA GLY A 261 -2.02 21.76 16.77
C GLY A 261 -1.81 20.24 16.75
N ALA A 262 -2.50 19.54 15.84
CA ALA A 262 -2.42 18.09 15.71
C ALA A 262 -1.27 17.66 14.79
N GLY A 263 -0.04 18.02 15.14
CA GLY A 263 1.16 17.57 14.42
C GLY A 263 1.46 16.08 14.58
N PRO A 264 2.58 15.61 14.02
CA PRO A 264 2.95 14.19 14.03
C PRO A 264 2.97 13.62 15.45
N ARG A 265 2.16 12.58 15.67
CA ARG A 265 2.22 11.72 16.85
C ARG A 265 2.35 10.26 16.47
N PRO A 266 3.04 9.43 17.28
CA PRO A 266 3.02 7.98 17.11
C PRO A 266 1.58 7.46 17.12
N PHE A 267 1.28 6.54 16.19
CA PHE A 267 -0.05 5.99 16.01
C PHE A 267 0.04 4.52 15.56
N PHE A 268 -0.56 3.63 16.34
CA PHE A 268 -0.41 2.17 16.20
C PHE A 268 -1.69 1.44 15.78
N TRP A 269 -2.78 2.19 15.61
CA TRP A 269 -4.10 1.67 15.26
C TRP A 269 -4.45 1.97 13.81
N ARG A 270 -5.33 1.14 13.25
CA ARG A 270 -6.06 1.40 12.00
C ARG A 270 -7.54 1.15 12.23
N ALA A 271 -8.40 1.84 11.49
CA ALA A 271 -9.82 1.48 11.48
C ALA A 271 -9.95 0.00 11.06
N PRO A 272 -10.66 -0.83 11.84
CA PRO A 272 -10.81 -2.25 11.50
C PRO A 272 -11.55 -2.45 10.18
N ILE A 273 -11.16 -3.49 9.45
CA ILE A 273 -11.88 -4.01 8.27
C ILE A 273 -12.72 -5.23 8.67
N ASP A 274 -13.58 -5.73 7.79
CA ASP A 274 -14.51 -6.84 8.09
C ASP A 274 -13.78 -8.11 8.52
N ASN A 275 -12.65 -8.42 7.90
CA ASN A 275 -11.76 -9.50 8.32
C ASN A 275 -11.26 -9.34 9.76
N ASP A 276 -10.96 -8.11 10.19
CA ASP A 276 -10.52 -7.85 11.57
C ASP A 276 -11.67 -8.11 12.56
N TYR A 277 -12.90 -7.73 12.20
CA TYR A 277 -14.10 -8.03 12.99
C TYR A 277 -14.35 -9.53 13.08
N GLY A 278 -14.27 -10.27 11.95
CA GLY A 278 -14.38 -11.72 11.92
C GLY A 278 -13.33 -12.42 12.79
N ALA A 279 -12.10 -11.90 12.81
CA ALA A 279 -11.01 -12.39 13.65
C ALA A 279 -11.02 -11.83 15.10
N ARG A 280 -12.02 -10.99 15.44
CA ARG A 280 -12.20 -10.33 16.75
C ARG A 280 -11.00 -9.46 17.17
N LEU A 281 -10.23 -8.96 16.20
CA LEU A 281 -9.04 -8.15 16.44
C LEU A 281 -9.33 -6.81 17.13
N PRO A 282 -10.44 -6.09 16.89
CA PRO A 282 -10.75 -4.86 17.62
C PRO A 282 -10.79 -5.04 19.14
N LYS A 283 -11.25 -6.20 19.60
CA LYS A 283 -11.28 -6.57 21.02
C LYS A 283 -9.88 -7.00 21.48
N ARG A 284 -9.26 -7.93 20.76
CA ARG A 284 -7.98 -8.57 21.13
C ARG A 284 -6.80 -7.60 21.11
N LEU A 285 -6.84 -6.61 20.22
CA LEU A 285 -5.80 -5.61 20.01
C LEU A 285 -6.18 -4.22 20.54
N SER A 286 -7.23 -4.12 21.37
CA SER A 286 -7.73 -2.85 21.91
C SER A 286 -6.66 -2.02 22.63
N ALA A 287 -5.68 -2.67 23.26
CA ALA A 287 -4.51 -2.02 23.85
C ALA A 287 -3.79 -1.07 22.89
N TRP A 288 -3.63 -1.46 21.61
CA TRP A 288 -3.04 -0.59 20.58
C TRP A 288 -3.91 0.59 20.22
N ARG A 289 -5.24 0.43 20.26
CA ARG A 289 -6.19 1.53 20.08
C ARG A 289 -6.05 2.53 21.23
N GLU A 290 -6.09 2.08 22.47
CA GLU A 290 -5.96 2.95 23.64
C GLU A 290 -4.60 3.65 23.67
N ALA A 291 -3.51 2.93 23.39
CA ALA A 291 -2.17 3.52 23.22
C ALA A 291 -2.10 4.59 22.12
N SER A 292 -2.90 4.46 21.05
CA SER A 292 -2.92 5.40 19.94
C SER A 292 -3.75 6.66 20.21
N TYR A 293 -4.82 6.54 21.01
CA TYR A 293 -5.77 7.63 21.29
C TYR A 293 -5.57 8.31 22.63
N ARG A 294 -4.70 7.78 23.51
CA ARG A 294 -4.32 8.45 24.76
C ARG A 294 -3.80 9.87 24.52
N GLU A 295 -3.90 10.70 25.55
CA GLU A 295 -3.13 11.94 25.61
C GLU A 295 -1.64 11.61 25.67
N LEU A 296 -0.86 12.31 24.85
CA LEU A 296 0.59 12.15 24.85
C LEU A 296 1.18 12.85 26.05
N ARG A 297 2.12 12.17 26.68
CA ARG A 297 2.99 12.76 27.69
C ARG A 297 4.41 12.40 27.32
N ALA A 298 5.16 13.41 26.91
CA ALA A 298 6.56 13.24 26.59
C ALA A 298 7.39 13.15 27.87
N GLU A 299 8.42 12.33 27.80
CA GLU A 299 9.43 12.12 28.83
C GLU A 299 10.79 12.51 28.25
N GLY A 300 11.66 13.05 29.11
CA GLY A 300 13.08 13.23 28.78
C GLY A 300 13.36 14.11 27.56
N LEU A 301 12.66 15.24 27.41
CA LEU A 301 12.96 16.23 26.35
C LEU A 301 14.46 16.56 26.36
N LYS A 302 15.13 16.21 25.26
CA LYS A 302 16.54 16.56 25.02
C LYS A 302 16.65 17.48 23.82
N ILE A 303 17.29 18.63 24.03
CA ILE A 303 17.54 19.64 22.99
C ILE A 303 19.04 19.68 22.70
N THR A 304 19.43 19.45 21.45
CA THR A 304 20.81 19.61 20.97
C THR A 304 20.89 20.82 20.07
N ARG A 305 21.95 21.63 20.24
CA ARG A 305 22.25 22.84 19.46
C ARG A 305 23.69 22.76 18.95
N GLY A 306 23.96 23.39 17.81
CA GLY A 306 25.30 23.43 17.21
C GLY A 306 25.22 23.16 15.71
N GLU A 307 25.90 22.09 15.25
CA GLU A 307 25.86 21.68 13.84
C GLU A 307 24.46 21.27 13.38
N THR A 308 23.65 20.73 14.29
CA THR A 308 22.25 20.39 14.08
C THR A 308 21.39 20.88 15.25
N THR A 309 20.12 21.15 14.96
CA THR A 309 19.11 21.42 15.97
C THR A 309 18.22 20.20 16.08
N THR A 310 18.22 19.54 17.24
CA THR A 310 17.41 18.33 17.48
C THR A 310 16.54 18.45 18.71
N LEU A 311 15.30 17.99 18.61
CA LEU A 311 14.38 17.79 19.75
C LEU A 311 14.05 16.31 19.84
N THR A 312 14.42 15.67 20.95
CA THR A 312 14.13 14.24 21.20
C THR A 312 13.13 14.12 22.34
N TYR A 313 12.07 13.35 22.09
CA TYR A 313 11.00 13.05 23.05
C TYR A 313 10.85 11.54 23.18
N ARG A 314 10.58 11.05 24.40
CA ARG A 314 10.27 9.65 24.67
C ARG A 314 8.83 9.48 25.15
N TYR A 315 8.24 8.35 24.83
CA TYR A 315 6.87 8.00 25.20
C TYR A 315 6.82 6.57 25.68
N SER A 316 6.08 6.34 26.76
CA SER A 316 5.79 5.03 27.31
C SER A 316 4.32 4.71 27.08
N TYR A 317 4.02 3.48 26.65
CA TYR A 317 2.66 2.99 26.41
C TYR A 317 2.39 1.77 27.30
N PRO A 318 2.02 1.96 28.58
CA PRO A 318 1.77 0.87 29.52
C PRO A 318 0.66 -0.09 29.06
N GLU A 319 -0.26 0.38 28.22
CA GLU A 319 -1.34 -0.45 27.65
C GLU A 319 -0.78 -1.63 26.85
N THR A 320 0.39 -1.46 26.24
CA THR A 320 1.00 -2.43 25.34
C THR A 320 2.41 -2.84 25.76
N GLY A 321 2.98 -2.25 26.81
CA GLY A 321 4.37 -2.43 27.21
C GLY A 321 5.40 -1.82 26.25
N ALA A 322 4.94 -1.05 25.26
CA ALA A 322 5.80 -0.47 24.24
C ALA A 322 6.38 0.89 24.66
N SER A 323 7.47 1.27 24.01
CA SER A 323 8.04 2.61 24.11
C SER A 323 8.35 3.18 22.73
N ASN A 324 8.47 4.50 22.66
CA ASN A 324 8.76 5.20 21.42
C ASN A 324 9.67 6.40 21.68
N GLU A 325 10.65 6.61 20.81
CA GLU A 325 11.51 7.79 20.80
C GLU A 325 11.33 8.51 19.45
N VAL A 326 10.90 9.77 19.51
CA VAL A 326 10.75 10.63 18.35
C VAL A 326 11.84 11.71 18.40
N THR A 327 12.66 11.79 17.36
CA THR A 327 13.66 12.85 17.21
C THR A 327 13.36 13.69 15.99
N TYR A 328 13.12 14.98 16.22
CA TYR A 328 12.97 16.00 15.19
C TYR A 328 14.33 16.65 14.94
N THR A 329 14.83 16.63 13.71
CA THR A 329 16.03 17.38 13.29
C THR A 329 15.58 18.52 12.37
N LEU A 330 15.91 19.75 12.75
CA LEU A 330 15.42 20.96 12.09
C LEU A 330 16.57 21.80 11.51
N TYR A 331 16.37 22.25 10.27
CA TYR A 331 17.34 23.04 9.52
C TYR A 331 16.79 24.41 9.15
N ASP A 332 17.66 25.41 8.95
CA ASP A 332 17.32 26.83 8.74
C ASP A 332 16.45 27.10 7.50
N ASN A 333 16.42 26.15 6.57
CA ASN A 333 15.62 26.16 5.35
C ASN A 333 14.21 25.58 5.52
N GLY A 334 13.85 25.09 6.72
CA GLY A 334 12.56 24.46 6.97
C GLY A 334 12.51 22.99 6.55
N THR A 335 13.65 22.30 6.44
CA THR A 335 13.64 20.84 6.39
C THR A 335 13.48 20.29 7.81
N LEU A 336 12.47 19.43 7.99
CA LEU A 336 12.18 18.71 9.23
C LEU A 336 12.35 17.22 8.97
N HIS A 337 13.39 16.61 9.56
CA HIS A 337 13.52 15.15 9.58
C HIS A 337 12.95 14.59 10.87
N ILE A 338 12.14 13.54 10.75
CA ILE A 338 11.51 12.87 11.90
C ILE A 338 12.04 11.45 11.94
N SER A 339 12.81 11.13 12.98
CA SER A 339 13.17 9.76 13.31
C SER A 339 12.16 9.22 14.33
N ASN A 340 11.59 8.05 14.05
CA ASN A 340 10.59 7.39 14.89
C ASN A 340 11.10 5.99 15.26
N ARG A 341 11.67 5.84 16.45
CA ARG A 341 12.18 4.56 16.95
C ARG A 341 11.14 3.96 17.89
N PHE A 342 10.57 2.83 17.50
CA PHE A 342 9.55 2.12 18.25
C PHE A 342 10.13 0.81 18.81
N ASP A 343 9.84 0.52 20.07
CA ASP A 343 10.26 -0.70 20.75
C ASP A 343 9.05 -1.35 21.43
N ALA A 344 8.69 -2.54 20.96
CA ALA A 344 7.63 -3.38 21.51
C ALA A 344 8.16 -4.74 21.98
N THR A 345 9.46 -4.84 22.29
CA THR A 345 10.10 -6.10 22.73
C THR A 345 9.44 -6.67 23.99
N ASN A 346 8.90 -5.81 24.85
CA ASN A 346 8.19 -6.19 26.07
C ASN A 346 6.66 -6.25 25.90
N SER A 347 6.15 -6.24 24.66
CA SER A 347 4.71 -6.30 24.40
C SER A 347 4.20 -7.74 24.39
N ASP A 348 3.16 -8.02 25.17
CA ASP A 348 2.48 -9.33 25.19
C ASP A 348 1.35 -9.44 24.16
N THR A 349 1.22 -8.47 23.24
CA THR A 349 0.18 -8.48 22.21
C THR A 349 0.57 -9.35 21.02
N GLU A 350 -0.41 -10.01 20.38
CA GLU A 350 -0.17 -10.97 19.30
C GLU A 350 0.43 -10.35 18.02
N MET A 351 0.06 -9.11 17.72
CA MET A 351 0.51 -8.36 16.54
C MET A 351 0.25 -6.87 16.73
N ILE A 352 0.90 -6.06 15.90
CA ILE A 352 0.74 -4.61 15.88
C ILE A 352 -0.03 -4.22 14.60
N PRO A 353 -1.21 -3.58 14.68
CA PRO A 353 -2.01 -3.25 13.50
C PRO A 353 -1.34 -2.28 12.51
N ARG A 354 -0.54 -1.34 13.03
CA ARG A 354 0.19 -0.33 12.24
C ARG A 354 1.35 0.21 13.07
N ILE A 355 2.42 0.65 12.42
CA ILE A 355 3.44 1.51 13.03
C ILE A 355 3.59 2.74 12.14
N GLY A 356 3.38 3.92 12.70
CA GLY A 356 3.52 5.17 11.94
C GLY A 356 3.25 6.38 12.81
N MET A 357 3.08 7.53 12.14
CA MET A 357 2.66 8.77 12.78
C MET A 357 1.39 9.29 12.12
N ARG A 358 0.55 9.99 12.90
CA ARG A 358 -0.66 10.67 12.41
C ARG A 358 -0.56 12.16 12.73
N MET A 359 -0.96 12.98 11.78
CA MET A 359 -1.11 14.44 11.94
C MET A 359 -2.33 14.92 11.15
N GLN A 360 -2.77 16.14 11.40
CA GLN A 360 -3.76 16.83 10.60
C GLN A 360 -3.11 18.04 9.94
N LEU A 361 -3.34 18.17 8.64
CA LEU A 361 -2.87 19.30 7.85
C LEU A 361 -4.02 20.28 7.62
N THR A 362 -3.70 21.56 7.53
CA THR A 362 -4.66 22.57 7.06
C THR A 362 -5.06 22.24 5.62
N GLY A 363 -6.37 22.31 5.33
CA GLY A 363 -6.95 21.95 4.03
C GLY A 363 -6.71 22.96 2.92
#